data_AF-A0A2T3FX43-F1
#
_entry.id   AF-A0A2T3FX43-F1
#
_cell.length_a   1.000
_cell.length_b   1.000
_cell.length_c   1.000
_cell.angle_alpha   90.00
_cell.angle_beta   90.00
_cell.angle_gamma   90.00
#
_symmetry.space_group_name_H-M   'P 1'
#
loop_
_entity.id
_entity.type
_entity.pdbx_description
1 polymer ?
#
loop_
_entity_poly.entity_id
_entity_poly.type
_entity_poly.pdbx_seq_one_letter_code
_entity_poly.pdbx_strand_id
1 'polypeptide(L)'
;MAKFYAVKEGKKPGIYMSWDECKEQVNGYSGAVYKSFTSEDEAKAFIGKEVKKVSDDLTLLAYVDGSYNIKTKEYGYGCVLIEGQQVIQQLLGKGNIPEYSSMRNVSGEILGCMNAIAYAIDHHYESICIYYDYEGIEKWATGLWKANKEQTQNYVKTINDMKKKIDIYFQKVLAHSGDYYNEVADGLAKKAVGIKK
;
A
#
# COMPACT_ATOMS: atom_id res chain seq x y z
N MET A 1 23.34 -14.18 -17.13
CA MET A 1 22.08 -13.54 -17.56
C MET A 1 22.25 -12.04 -17.44
N ALA A 2 21.98 -11.28 -18.50
CA ALA A 2 21.94 -9.83 -18.43
C ALA A 2 20.80 -9.39 -17.50
N LYS A 3 21.00 -8.32 -16.73
CA LYS A 3 19.98 -7.71 -15.87
C LYS A 3 19.61 -6.34 -16.41
N PHE A 4 18.33 -6.02 -16.36
CA PHE A 4 17.80 -4.70 -16.67
C PHE A 4 17.49 -3.99 -15.36
N TYR A 5 18.07 -2.82 -15.14
CA TYR A 5 17.86 -2.02 -13.95
C TYR A 5 16.92 -0.87 -14.27
N ALA A 6 15.69 -0.97 -13.81
CA ALA A 6 14.67 0.04 -14.05
C ALA A 6 14.65 1.02 -12.88
N VAL A 7 14.82 2.31 -13.17
CA VAL A 7 14.69 3.43 -12.25
C VAL A 7 13.36 4.11 -12.55
N LYS A 8 12.41 4.02 -11.63
CA LYS A 8 11.11 4.70 -11.69
C LYS A 8 11.21 6.10 -11.07
N GLU A 9 11.85 6.20 -9.90
CA GLU A 9 12.16 7.47 -9.23
C GLU A 9 13.66 7.55 -8.99
N GLY A 10 14.28 8.66 -9.40
CA GLY A 10 15.72 8.87 -9.31
C GLY A 10 16.12 10.15 -10.04
N LYS A 11 17.42 10.43 -10.12
CA LYS A 11 17.94 11.61 -10.86
C LYS A 11 17.49 11.59 -12.32
N LYS A 12 17.50 10.41 -12.95
CA LYS A 12 17.00 10.16 -14.30
C LYS A 12 16.25 8.82 -14.31
N PRO A 13 14.91 8.82 -14.39
CA PRO A 13 14.14 7.60 -14.62
C PRO A 13 14.46 6.98 -15.99
N GLY A 14 14.47 5.65 -16.06
CA GLY A 14 14.85 4.91 -17.27
C GLY A 14 15.26 3.47 -16.99
N ILE A 15 15.64 2.74 -18.05
CA ILE A 15 16.18 1.38 -17.94
C ILE A 15 17.67 1.41 -18.28
N TYR A 16 18.46 0.83 -17.38
CA TYR A 16 19.92 0.75 -17.48
C TYR A 16 20.34 -0.72 -17.61
N MET A 17 21.43 -0.97 -18.32
CA MET A 17 21.91 -2.35 -18.56
C MET A 17 22.98 -2.77 -17.54
N SER A 18 23.45 -1.83 -16.71
CA SER A 18 24.43 -2.08 -15.67
C SER A 18 24.01 -1.53 -14.31
N TRP A 19 24.53 -2.13 -13.25
CA TRP A 19 24.30 -1.63 -11.89
C TRP A 19 24.96 -0.27 -11.69
N ASP A 20 26.14 -0.03 -12.26
CA ASP A 20 26.86 1.23 -12.07
C ASP A 20 26.07 2.43 -12.64
N GLU A 21 25.51 2.31 -13.84
CA GLU A 21 24.65 3.35 -14.43
C GLU A 21 23.38 3.58 -13.60
N CYS A 22 22.72 2.51 -13.14
CA CYS A 22 21.56 2.60 -12.26
C CYS A 22 21.93 3.28 -10.93
N LYS A 23 23.08 2.90 -10.34
CA LYS A 23 23.56 3.40 -9.07
C LYS A 23 23.80 4.90 -9.13
N GLU A 24 24.35 5.42 -10.21
CA GLU A 24 24.53 6.87 -10.41
C GLU A 24 23.20 7.64 -10.33
N GLN A 25 22.11 7.04 -10.81
CA GLN A 25 20.79 7.68 -10.82
C GLN A 25 20.08 7.63 -9.47
N VAL A 26 20.39 6.66 -8.61
CA VAL A 26 19.68 6.46 -7.33
C VAL A 26 20.51 6.86 -6.11
N ASN A 27 21.85 6.83 -6.22
CA ASN A 27 22.73 7.14 -5.11
C ASN A 27 22.65 8.63 -4.74
N GLY A 28 22.35 8.89 -3.47
CA GLY A 28 22.13 10.24 -2.94
C GLY A 28 20.77 10.86 -3.31
N TYR A 29 19.89 10.13 -3.99
CA TYR A 29 18.52 10.59 -4.28
C TYR A 29 17.56 10.04 -3.22
N SER A 30 16.97 10.93 -2.42
CA SER A 30 15.99 10.53 -1.40
C SER A 30 14.71 10.00 -2.06
N GLY A 31 14.26 8.82 -1.63
CA GLY A 31 13.05 8.20 -2.19
C GLY A 31 13.25 7.54 -3.55
N ALA A 32 14.49 7.21 -3.94
CA ALA A 32 14.73 6.50 -5.21
C ALA A 32 13.98 5.16 -5.26
N VAL A 33 13.32 4.90 -6.38
CA VAL A 33 12.54 3.67 -6.65
C VAL A 33 13.17 2.99 -7.84
N TYR A 34 13.81 1.85 -7.60
CA TYR A 34 14.48 1.08 -8.65
C TYR A 34 14.37 -0.42 -8.39
N LYS A 35 14.43 -1.22 -9.45
CA LYS A 35 14.43 -2.68 -9.37
C LYS A 35 15.16 -3.30 -10.55
N SER A 36 15.79 -4.46 -10.32
CA SER A 36 16.39 -5.25 -11.39
C SER A 36 15.44 -6.35 -11.87
N PHE A 37 15.45 -6.58 -13.18
CA PHE A 37 14.62 -7.55 -13.89
C PHE A 37 15.50 -8.41 -14.80
N THR A 38 15.02 -9.61 -15.12
CA THR A 38 15.67 -10.49 -16.10
C THR A 38 15.11 -10.30 -17.51
N SER A 39 14.01 -9.55 -17.66
CA SER A 39 13.37 -9.20 -18.92
C SER A 39 13.27 -7.68 -19.08
N GLU A 40 13.53 -7.20 -20.30
CA GLU A 40 13.37 -5.78 -20.66
C GLU A 40 11.89 -5.37 -20.59
N ASP A 41 10.96 -6.26 -20.96
CA ASP A 41 9.52 -5.97 -20.93
C ASP A 41 9.01 -5.78 -19.49
N GLU A 42 9.52 -6.56 -18.54
CA GLU A 42 9.20 -6.37 -17.11
C GLU A 42 9.76 -5.04 -16.59
N ALA A 43 10.98 -4.67 -17.03
CA ALA A 43 11.59 -3.39 -16.70
C ALA A 43 10.80 -2.21 -17.29
N LYS A 44 10.30 -2.34 -18.53
CA LYS A 44 9.41 -1.36 -19.18
C LYS A 44 8.08 -1.24 -18.45
N ALA A 45 7.46 -2.36 -18.09
CA ALA A 45 6.20 -2.35 -17.34
C ALA A 45 6.33 -1.70 -15.96
N PHE A 46 7.50 -1.82 -15.32
CA PHE A 46 7.79 -1.21 -14.01
C PHE A 46 7.87 0.32 -14.05
N ILE A 47 8.46 0.90 -15.11
CA ILE A 47 8.51 2.35 -15.30
C ILE A 47 7.25 2.90 -15.98
N GLY A 48 6.58 2.06 -16.78
CA GLY A 48 5.63 2.45 -17.82
C GLY A 48 4.16 2.16 -17.50
N LYS A 49 3.70 2.46 -16.28
CA LYS A 49 2.28 2.81 -16.12
C LYS A 49 2.19 4.32 -16.02
N GLU A 50 1.81 4.94 -17.13
CA GLU A 50 1.17 6.25 -17.06
C GLU A 50 0.11 6.19 -15.98
N VAL A 51 0.19 7.10 -15.02
CA VAL A 51 -0.92 7.37 -14.11
C VAL A 51 -2.05 7.82 -15.02
N LYS A 52 -2.96 6.92 -15.40
CA LYS A 52 -4.27 7.34 -15.91
C LYS A 52 -4.72 8.39 -14.91
N LYS A 53 -4.90 9.63 -15.36
CA LYS A 53 -5.52 10.66 -14.55
C LYS A 53 -6.89 10.11 -14.21
N VAL A 54 -6.94 9.55 -13.02
CA VAL A 54 -8.10 8.90 -12.46
C VAL A 54 -9.19 9.96 -12.43
N SER A 55 -10.33 9.72 -13.09
CA SER A 55 -11.44 10.65 -12.99
C SER A 55 -11.91 10.66 -11.54
N ASP A 56 -11.87 11.84 -10.91
CA ASP A 56 -12.21 12.05 -9.49
C ASP A 56 -13.58 11.46 -9.11
N ASP A 57 -14.50 11.34 -10.08
CA ASP A 57 -15.88 10.88 -9.85
C ASP A 57 -16.04 9.34 -9.73
N LEU A 58 -15.06 8.53 -10.16
CA LEU A 58 -15.18 7.05 -10.17
C LEU A 58 -14.18 6.35 -9.24
N THR A 59 -13.52 7.12 -8.38
CA THR A 59 -12.45 6.60 -7.52
C THR A 59 -12.76 6.75 -6.07
N LEU A 60 -12.78 5.60 -5.41
CA LEU A 60 -12.88 5.56 -3.97
C LEU A 60 -11.53 5.92 -3.36
N LEU A 61 -11.50 6.88 -2.45
CA LEU A 61 -10.33 7.14 -1.63
C LEU A 61 -10.49 6.38 -0.31
N ALA A 62 -9.43 5.72 0.15
CA ALA A 62 -9.46 4.97 1.40
C ALA A 62 -8.23 5.30 2.24
N TYR A 63 -8.43 5.96 3.36
CA TYR A 63 -7.41 6.09 4.39
C TYR A 63 -7.40 4.85 5.27
N VAL A 64 -6.25 4.25 5.48
CA VAL A 64 -6.08 3.04 6.29
C VAL A 64 -4.99 3.23 7.33
N ASP A 65 -5.24 2.71 8.52
CA ASP A 65 -4.25 2.65 9.60
C ASP A 65 -4.43 1.38 10.43
N GLY A 66 -3.38 0.98 11.13
CA GLY A 66 -3.31 -0.20 11.97
C GLY A 66 -2.94 0.11 13.43
N SER A 67 -3.50 -0.66 14.35
CA SER A 67 -3.17 -0.59 15.78
C SER A 67 -2.97 -1.99 16.36
N TYR A 68 -2.28 -2.08 17.49
CA TYR A 68 -2.01 -3.34 18.15
C TYR A 68 -2.08 -3.21 19.66
N ASN A 69 -2.86 -4.08 20.30
CA ASN A 69 -2.97 -4.14 21.75
C ASN A 69 -2.06 -5.24 22.30
N ILE A 70 -1.01 -4.82 23.01
CA ILE A 70 -0.01 -5.72 23.61
C ILE A 70 -0.64 -6.67 24.63
N LYS A 71 -1.69 -6.24 25.36
CA LYS A 71 -2.32 -7.05 26.40
C LYS A 71 -3.15 -8.19 25.82
N THR A 72 -3.91 -7.90 24.77
CA THR A 72 -4.80 -8.90 24.12
C THR A 72 -4.11 -9.64 22.98
N LYS A 73 -2.96 -9.15 22.50
CA LYS A 73 -2.22 -9.62 21.32
C LYS A 73 -3.02 -9.55 20.02
N GLU A 74 -3.99 -8.63 19.96
CA GLU A 74 -4.83 -8.38 18.81
C GLU A 74 -4.27 -7.20 18.00
N TYR A 75 -4.31 -7.32 16.68
CA TYR A 75 -4.14 -6.20 15.76
C TYR A 75 -5.50 -5.77 15.24
N GLY A 76 -5.65 -4.49 14.93
CA GLY A 76 -6.87 -3.95 14.35
C GLY A 76 -6.58 -2.88 13.34
N TYR A 77 -7.59 -2.62 12.52
CA TYR A 77 -7.52 -1.63 11.47
C TYR A 77 -8.63 -0.61 11.62
N GLY A 78 -8.35 0.58 11.14
CA GLY A 78 -9.32 1.61 10.88
C GLY A 78 -9.24 1.98 9.40
N CYS A 79 -10.39 2.23 8.78
CA CYS A 79 -10.45 2.71 7.41
C CYS A 79 -11.55 3.74 7.24
N VAL A 80 -11.25 4.81 6.51
CA VAL A 80 -12.20 5.86 6.14
C VAL A 80 -12.33 5.86 4.63
N LEU A 81 -13.53 5.59 4.13
CA LEU A 81 -13.86 5.55 2.72
C LEU A 81 -14.52 6.86 2.30
N ILE A 82 -14.00 7.48 1.24
CA ILE A 82 -14.38 8.81 0.78
C ILE A 82 -14.68 8.75 -0.71
N GLU A 83 -15.82 9.28 -1.11
CA GLU A 83 -16.22 9.50 -2.51
C GLU A 83 -16.40 11.00 -2.72
N GLY A 84 -15.67 11.56 -3.71
CA GLY A 84 -15.57 13.00 -3.93
C GLY A 84 -15.01 13.73 -2.70
N GLN A 85 -15.89 14.29 -1.86
CA GLN A 85 -15.54 15.03 -0.64
C GLN A 85 -16.30 14.54 0.60
N GLN A 86 -17.02 13.42 0.49
CA GLN A 86 -17.87 12.91 1.57
C GLN A 86 -17.32 11.59 2.09
N VAL A 87 -17.23 11.49 3.43
CA VAL A 87 -17.00 10.20 4.07
C VAL A 87 -18.26 9.35 3.90
N ILE A 88 -18.19 8.34 3.05
CA ILE A 88 -19.33 7.45 2.79
C ILE A 88 -19.40 6.33 3.83
N GLN A 89 -18.26 5.92 4.39
CA GLN A 89 -18.22 4.85 5.38
C GLN A 89 -16.95 4.87 6.23
N GLN A 90 -17.06 4.36 7.45
CA GLN A 90 -15.94 4.06 8.34
C GLN A 90 -15.95 2.56 8.66
N LEU A 91 -14.85 1.89 8.39
CA LEU A 91 -14.65 0.50 8.70
C LEU A 91 -13.67 0.36 9.87
N LEU A 92 -13.94 -0.59 10.74
CA LEU A 92 -12.99 -1.04 11.73
C LEU A 92 -13.15 -2.54 11.96
N GLY A 93 -12.05 -3.19 12.26
CA GLY A 93 -12.04 -4.61 12.53
C GLY A 93 -10.73 -5.04 13.18
N LYS A 94 -10.69 -6.29 13.61
CA LYS A 94 -9.52 -6.84 14.29
C LYS A 94 -9.25 -8.28 13.89
N GLY A 95 -8.01 -8.68 14.09
CA GLY A 95 -7.55 -10.04 13.93
C GLY A 95 -6.63 -10.43 15.10
N ASN A 96 -6.48 -11.73 15.29
CA ASN A 96 -5.70 -12.32 16.37
C ASN A 96 -4.87 -13.53 15.90
N ILE A 97 -4.71 -13.70 14.58
CA ILE A 97 -3.90 -14.76 13.98
C ILE A 97 -2.47 -14.63 14.53
N PRO A 98 -1.97 -15.57 15.34
CA PRO A 98 -0.72 -15.43 16.08
C PRO A 98 0.50 -15.13 15.19
N GLU A 99 0.57 -15.78 14.03
CA GLU A 99 1.63 -15.62 13.04
C GLU A 99 1.69 -14.17 12.54
N TYR A 100 0.52 -13.54 12.41
CA TYR A 100 0.36 -12.19 11.90
C TYR A 100 0.52 -11.17 13.02
N SER A 101 0.09 -11.46 14.25
CA SER A 101 0.26 -10.58 15.41
C SER A 101 1.72 -10.19 15.68
N SER A 102 2.69 -10.98 15.20
CA SER A 102 4.12 -10.64 15.24
C SER A 102 4.48 -9.33 14.50
N MET A 103 3.66 -8.93 13.52
CA MET A 103 3.81 -7.69 12.75
C MET A 103 3.05 -6.50 13.36
N ARG A 104 2.35 -6.70 14.50
CA ARG A 104 1.70 -5.67 15.30
C ARG A 104 0.76 -4.77 14.48
N ASN A 105 0.98 -3.45 14.47
CA ASN A 105 0.16 -2.47 13.77
C ASN A 105 0.19 -2.67 12.26
N VAL A 106 1.32 -3.12 11.69
CA VAL A 106 1.43 -3.42 10.25
C VAL A 106 0.43 -4.51 9.84
N SER A 107 0.13 -5.45 10.73
CA SER A 107 -0.88 -6.49 10.47
C SER A 107 -2.28 -5.91 10.35
N GLY A 108 -2.58 -4.89 11.17
CA GLY A 108 -3.80 -4.11 11.10
C GLY A 108 -3.88 -3.35 9.78
N GLU A 109 -2.84 -2.62 9.42
CA GLU A 109 -2.81 -1.82 8.20
C GLU A 109 -2.95 -2.67 6.92
N ILE A 110 -2.29 -3.84 6.86
CA ILE A 110 -2.50 -4.85 5.80
C ILE A 110 -3.96 -5.27 5.75
N LEU A 111 -4.57 -5.57 6.89
CA LEU A 111 -5.98 -5.97 6.97
C LEU A 111 -6.91 -4.84 6.51
N GLY A 112 -6.65 -3.60 6.92
CA GLY A 112 -7.41 -2.42 6.52
C GLY A 112 -7.35 -2.18 5.01
N CYS A 113 -6.15 -2.25 4.42
CA CYS A 113 -5.95 -2.17 2.97
C CYS A 113 -6.77 -3.23 2.22
N MET A 114 -6.70 -4.51 2.62
CA MET A 114 -7.46 -5.58 1.98
C MET A 114 -8.98 -5.38 2.09
N ASN A 115 -9.48 -4.92 3.24
CA ASN A 115 -10.91 -4.67 3.43
C ASN A 115 -11.40 -3.45 2.62
N ALA A 116 -10.60 -2.39 2.50
CA ALA A 116 -10.94 -1.24 1.68
C ALA A 116 -11.07 -1.61 0.19
N ILE A 117 -10.12 -2.40 -0.32
CA ILE A 117 -10.15 -2.86 -1.71
C ILE A 117 -11.31 -3.83 -1.94
N ALA A 118 -11.56 -4.76 -1.01
CA ALA A 118 -12.70 -5.65 -1.08
C ALA A 118 -14.03 -4.88 -1.14
N TYR A 119 -14.19 -3.86 -0.29
CA TYR A 119 -15.36 -2.98 -0.33
C TYR A 119 -15.53 -2.33 -1.70
N ALA A 120 -14.46 -1.77 -2.28
CA ALA A 120 -14.53 -1.13 -3.59
C ALA A 120 -14.95 -2.10 -4.70
N ILE A 121 -14.44 -3.34 -4.67
CA ILE A 121 -14.83 -4.40 -5.61
C ILE A 121 -16.32 -4.76 -5.44
N ASP A 122 -16.77 -4.95 -4.20
CA ASP A 122 -18.14 -5.37 -3.90
C ASP A 122 -19.17 -4.29 -4.26
N HIS A 123 -18.76 -3.02 -4.28
CA HIS A 123 -19.60 -1.86 -4.65
C HIS A 123 -19.35 -1.38 -6.09
N HIS A 124 -18.61 -2.16 -6.89
CA HIS A 124 -18.40 -1.91 -8.33
C HIS A 124 -17.68 -0.60 -8.68
N TYR A 125 -16.76 -0.14 -7.84
CA TYR A 125 -15.86 0.97 -8.21
C TYR A 125 -14.85 0.53 -9.28
N GLU A 126 -14.51 1.42 -10.20
CA GLU A 126 -13.49 1.17 -11.22
C GLU A 126 -12.06 1.23 -10.65
N SER A 127 -11.86 2.11 -9.66
CA SER A 127 -10.57 2.29 -8.99
C SER A 127 -10.68 2.65 -7.51
N ILE A 128 -9.61 2.35 -6.78
CA ILE A 128 -9.41 2.75 -5.39
C ILE A 128 -8.00 3.32 -5.18
N CYS A 129 -7.89 4.42 -4.44
CA CYS A 129 -6.62 4.98 -3.97
C CYS A 129 -6.47 4.77 -2.46
N ILE A 130 -5.48 3.98 -2.06
CA ILE A 130 -5.17 3.68 -0.66
C ILE A 130 -4.18 4.72 -0.12
N TYR A 131 -4.60 5.46 0.90
CA TYR A 131 -3.77 6.35 1.71
C TYR A 131 -3.30 5.61 2.96
N TYR A 132 -1.98 5.55 3.17
CA TYR A 132 -1.35 4.73 4.21
C TYR A 132 -0.07 5.37 4.73
N ASP A 133 0.39 5.00 5.91
CA ASP A 133 1.58 5.59 6.53
C ASP A 133 2.83 4.68 6.45
N TYR A 134 2.64 3.36 6.33
CA TYR A 134 3.73 2.40 6.24
C TYR A 134 4.03 1.98 4.80
N GLU A 135 5.25 2.29 4.35
CA GLU A 135 5.72 2.02 2.98
C GLU A 135 5.61 0.56 2.51
N GLY A 136 5.54 -0.41 3.43
CA GLY A 136 5.38 -1.81 3.08
C GLY A 136 4.09 -2.10 2.32
N ILE A 137 3.00 -1.37 2.60
CA ILE A 137 1.68 -1.58 1.97
C ILE A 137 1.78 -1.49 0.44
N GLU A 138 2.39 -0.43 -0.08
CA GLU A 138 2.64 -0.28 -1.51
C GLU A 138 3.80 -1.13 -2.00
N LYS A 139 4.93 -1.15 -1.28
CA LYS A 139 6.15 -1.78 -1.78
C LYS A 139 6.01 -3.29 -1.93
N TRP A 140 5.23 -3.96 -1.09
CA TRP A 140 4.88 -5.37 -1.31
C TRP A 140 3.90 -5.52 -2.48
N ALA A 141 2.84 -4.71 -2.53
CA ALA A 141 1.82 -4.75 -3.59
C ALA A 141 2.39 -4.52 -5.00
N THR A 142 3.44 -3.71 -5.13
CA THR A 142 4.15 -3.41 -6.38
C THR A 142 5.33 -4.35 -6.64
N GLY A 143 5.66 -5.22 -5.68
CA GLY A 143 6.80 -6.13 -5.75
C GLY A 143 8.16 -5.43 -5.61
N LEU A 144 8.21 -4.16 -5.21
CA LEU A 144 9.45 -3.46 -4.85
C LEU A 144 10.16 -4.13 -3.67
N TRP A 145 9.39 -4.65 -2.72
CA TRP A 145 9.88 -5.39 -1.58
C TRP A 145 9.56 -6.87 -1.68
N LYS A 146 10.52 -7.71 -1.27
CA LYS A 146 10.32 -9.15 -1.16
C LYS A 146 9.44 -9.47 0.05
N ALA A 147 8.36 -10.22 -0.16
CA ALA A 147 7.52 -10.75 0.90
C ALA A 147 8.13 -12.03 1.50
N ASN A 148 8.65 -11.94 2.72
CA ASN A 148 9.34 -13.04 3.41
C ASN A 148 8.52 -13.69 4.53
N LYS A 149 7.40 -13.09 4.92
CA LYS A 149 6.50 -13.60 5.98
C LYS A 149 5.23 -14.14 5.35
N GLU A 150 4.59 -15.10 5.98
CA GLU A 150 3.34 -15.68 5.48
C GLU A 150 2.27 -14.61 5.24
N GLN A 151 2.09 -13.67 6.18
CA GLN A 151 1.13 -12.57 6.04
C GLN A 151 1.43 -11.71 4.80
N THR A 152 2.70 -11.35 4.57
CA THR A 152 3.07 -10.48 3.45
C THR A 152 2.98 -11.22 2.12
N GLN A 153 3.24 -12.53 2.10
CA GLN A 153 3.06 -13.37 0.91
C GLN A 153 1.57 -13.50 0.56
N ASN A 154 0.72 -13.75 1.56
CA ASN A 154 -0.73 -13.81 1.38
C ASN A 154 -1.29 -12.45 0.92
N TYR A 155 -0.79 -11.34 1.49
CA TYR A 155 -1.13 -9.99 1.04
C TYR A 155 -0.79 -9.78 -0.44
N VAL A 156 0.44 -10.09 -0.86
CA VAL A 156 0.85 -9.96 -2.28
C VAL A 156 -0.03 -10.81 -3.20
N LYS A 157 -0.31 -12.06 -2.82
CA LYS A 157 -1.20 -12.93 -3.59
C LYS A 157 -2.59 -12.31 -3.74
N THR A 158 -3.18 -11.88 -2.63
CA THR A 158 -4.52 -11.31 -2.57
C THR A 158 -4.62 -10.03 -3.41
N ILE A 159 -3.65 -9.13 -3.27
CA ILE A 159 -3.60 -7.89 -4.06
C ILE A 159 -3.46 -8.18 -5.55
N ASN A 160 -2.63 -9.15 -5.95
CA ASN A 160 -2.50 -9.52 -7.35
C ASN A 160 -3.79 -10.09 -7.94
N ASP A 161 -4.60 -10.79 -7.14
CA ASP A 161 -5.91 -11.25 -7.56
C ASP A 161 -6.94 -10.12 -7.62
N MET A 162 -6.91 -9.18 -6.67
CA MET A 162 -7.77 -7.99 -6.67
C MET A 162 -7.47 -7.03 -7.83
N LYS A 163 -6.19 -6.85 -8.19
CA LYS A 163 -5.75 -6.03 -9.35
C LYS A 163 -6.31 -6.50 -10.70
N LYS A 164 -6.85 -7.72 -10.78
CA LYS A 164 -7.54 -8.23 -11.98
C LYS A 164 -8.97 -7.70 -12.10
N LYS A 165 -9.52 -7.14 -11.01
CA LYS A 165 -10.92 -6.71 -10.88
C LYS A 165 -11.08 -5.20 -10.76
N ILE A 166 -10.07 -4.52 -10.19
CA ILE A 166 -10.11 -3.07 -9.91
C ILE A 166 -8.71 -2.47 -10.09
N ASP A 167 -8.65 -1.21 -10.51
CA ASP A 167 -7.41 -0.44 -10.54
C ASP A 167 -7.06 0.05 -9.12
N ILE A 168 -5.86 -0.28 -8.64
CA ILE A 168 -5.42 0.01 -7.27
C ILE A 168 -4.23 0.97 -7.29
N TYR A 169 -4.42 2.11 -6.64
CA TYR A 169 -3.41 3.15 -6.45
C TYR A 169 -3.02 3.26 -4.98
N PHE A 170 -1.81 3.76 -4.75
CA PHE A 170 -1.22 3.89 -3.43
C PHE A 170 -0.67 5.30 -3.28
N GLN A 171 -1.07 5.98 -2.21
CA GLN A 171 -0.59 7.31 -1.84
C GLN A 171 -0.07 7.28 -0.40
N LYS A 172 1.26 7.34 -0.24
CA LYS A 172 1.84 7.44 1.10
C LYS A 172 1.49 8.79 1.71
N VAL A 173 1.05 8.77 2.97
CA VAL A 173 0.92 9.95 3.83
C VAL A 173 1.97 9.94 4.93
N LEU A 174 2.31 11.11 5.43
CA LEU A 174 3.21 11.23 6.58
C LEU A 174 2.41 10.95 7.85
N ALA A 175 2.85 9.97 8.64
CA ALA A 175 2.30 9.73 9.97
C ALA A 175 2.38 11.03 10.81
N HIS A 176 1.30 11.34 11.54
CA HIS A 176 1.20 12.52 12.42
C HIS A 176 1.42 13.87 11.72
N SER A 177 1.11 13.97 10.42
CA SER A 177 1.22 15.21 9.65
C SER A 177 0.05 16.19 9.84
N GLY A 178 -0.98 15.82 10.61
CA GLY A 178 -2.22 16.58 10.73
C GLY A 178 -3.23 16.31 9.61
N ASP A 179 -3.03 15.25 8.81
CA ASP A 179 -4.07 14.76 7.89
C ASP A 179 -5.27 14.23 8.70
N TYR A 180 -6.38 14.94 8.59
CA TYR A 180 -7.60 14.67 9.33
C TYR A 180 -8.10 13.23 9.15
N TYR A 181 -8.10 12.70 7.92
CA TYR A 181 -8.64 11.38 7.64
C TYR A 181 -7.71 10.28 8.13
N ASN A 182 -6.39 10.51 8.08
CA ASN A 182 -5.42 9.61 8.70
C ASN A 182 -5.61 9.54 10.23
N GLU A 183 -5.85 10.67 10.89
CA GLU A 183 -6.11 10.69 12.33
C GLU A 183 -7.44 10.01 12.73
N VAL A 184 -8.45 10.07 11.86
CA VAL A 184 -9.69 9.32 12.03
C VAL A 184 -9.42 7.82 11.87
N ALA A 185 -8.65 7.41 10.86
CA ALA A 185 -8.27 6.01 10.66
C ALA A 185 -7.46 5.45 11.86
N ASP A 186 -6.48 6.18 12.38
CA ASP A 186 -5.74 5.83 13.61
C ASP A 186 -6.70 5.62 14.80
N GLY A 187 -7.63 6.56 14.98
CA GLY A 187 -8.64 6.48 16.05
C GLY A 187 -9.53 5.25 15.93
N LEU A 188 -9.96 4.91 14.71
CA LEU A 188 -10.74 3.71 14.43
C LEU A 188 -9.93 2.43 14.69
N ALA A 189 -8.66 2.40 14.30
CA ALA A 189 -7.77 1.26 14.53
C ALA A 189 -7.56 1.01 16.03
N LYS A 190 -7.31 2.07 16.81
CA LYS A 190 -7.20 1.99 18.28
C LYS A 190 -8.49 1.51 18.92
N LYS A 191 -9.64 2.05 18.46
CA LYS A 191 -10.98 1.62 18.91
C LYS A 191 -11.20 0.13 18.65
N ALA A 192 -10.78 -0.39 17.49
CA ALA A 192 -10.94 -1.78 17.12
C ALA A 192 -10.29 -2.76 18.11
N VAL A 193 -9.14 -2.39 18.68
CA VAL A 193 -8.40 -3.20 19.67
C VAL A 193 -8.59 -2.75 21.11
N GLY A 194 -9.54 -1.84 21.37
CA GLY A 194 -9.89 -1.39 22.72
C GLY A 194 -8.84 -0.50 23.39
N ILE A 195 -8.01 0.20 22.62
CA ILE A 195 -7.07 1.21 23.12
C ILE A 195 -7.81 2.54 23.18
N LYS A 196 -7.81 3.21 24.34
CA LYS A 196 -8.36 4.56 24.48
C LYS A 196 -7.38 5.58 23.89
N LYS A 197 -7.92 6.58 23.19
CA LYS A 197 -7.17 7.73 22.66
C LYS A 197 -6.62 8.58 23.80
#